data_AF-A0A944ML72-F1
#
_entry.id   AF-A0A944ML72-F1
#
_cell.length_a   1.000
_cell.length_b   1.000
_cell.length_c   1.000
_cell.angle_alpha   90.00
_cell.angle_beta   90.00
_cell.angle_gamma   90.00
#
_symmetry.space_group_name_H-M   'P 1'
#
loop_
_entity.id
_entity.type
_entity.pdbx_description
1 polymer ?
#
loop_
_entity_poly.entity_id
_entity_poly.type
_entity_poly.pdbx_seq_one_letter_code
_entity_poly.pdbx_strand_id
1 'polypeptide(L)'
;MMQKQVKNVPFYVVCSLSLILLGGCSRSVPLISHAHIGHALTAWRDTPGQQGLFVIAEEETGIALDETEAARGSAPSSEDRKHHLSNVIHALNPDRRGRGNGKGYGAIRALGGTADHLVFAAESDDASDNLIRMAAAFSEGAGEVSRQLKLATEVALLAEQADGDEQDRLLARLEGILSHAVQGKDLNANGVIGDTVAEYGLEQLRNDISQGLHNETPAYQPLGKKYLFGLVRLPSGGWAYRFDSTDKKARSRYGYGHY
;
A
#
# COMPACT_ATOMS: atom_id res chain seq x y z
N MET A 1 83.36 -38.04 -29.57
CA MET A 1 83.45 -38.04 -28.10
C MET A 1 82.49 -36.96 -27.60
N MET A 2 81.37 -37.39 -27.02
CA MET A 2 80.23 -36.57 -26.61
C MET A 2 80.57 -35.69 -25.40
N GLN A 3 80.25 -34.40 -25.46
CA GLN A 3 80.09 -33.57 -24.26
C GLN A 3 78.69 -32.95 -24.28
N LYS A 4 77.86 -33.39 -23.32
CA LYS A 4 76.47 -32.96 -23.11
C LYS A 4 76.45 -31.51 -22.62
N GLN A 5 75.73 -30.66 -23.36
CA GLN A 5 75.32 -29.33 -22.92
C GLN A 5 74.25 -29.46 -21.83
N VAL A 6 74.55 -28.90 -20.65
CA VAL A 6 73.64 -28.77 -19.50
C VAL A 6 72.70 -27.59 -19.80
N LYS A 7 71.39 -27.86 -19.86
CA LYS A 7 70.37 -26.80 -20.03
C LYS A 7 70.00 -26.23 -18.66
N ASN A 8 70.27 -24.95 -18.48
CA ASN A 8 69.82 -24.17 -17.33
C ASN A 8 68.31 -23.92 -17.43
N VAL A 9 67.60 -24.19 -16.33
CA VAL A 9 66.19 -23.87 -16.12
C VAL A 9 66.10 -22.47 -15.54
N PRO A 10 65.33 -21.53 -16.13
CA PRO A 10 64.89 -20.35 -15.42
C PRO A 10 63.47 -20.58 -14.86
N PHE A 11 63.40 -20.55 -13.54
CA PHE A 11 62.20 -20.55 -12.72
C PHE A 11 61.56 -19.16 -12.81
N TYR A 12 60.57 -18.97 -13.69
CA TYR A 12 59.74 -17.77 -13.68
C TYR A 12 58.43 -18.08 -12.96
N VAL A 13 58.38 -17.62 -11.71
CA VAL A 13 57.16 -17.46 -10.92
C VAL A 13 56.25 -16.50 -11.69
N VAL A 14 55.21 -17.03 -12.33
CA VAL A 14 54.12 -16.21 -12.87
C VAL A 14 53.28 -15.77 -11.67
N CYS A 15 53.58 -14.58 -11.16
CA CYS A 15 52.72 -13.88 -10.19
C CYS A 15 51.37 -13.59 -10.87
N SER A 16 50.36 -14.35 -10.49
CA SER A 16 48.95 -14.12 -10.79
C SER A 16 48.51 -12.80 -10.17
N LEU A 17 48.51 -11.72 -10.95
CA LEU A 17 47.93 -10.44 -10.56
C LEU A 17 46.41 -10.50 -10.74
N SER A 18 45.71 -11.13 -9.80
CA SER A 18 44.26 -11.07 -9.72
C SER A 18 43.86 -9.65 -9.29
N LEU A 19 43.57 -8.79 -10.26
CA LEU A 19 42.88 -7.52 -10.04
C LEU A 19 41.45 -7.84 -9.54
N ILE A 20 41.26 -7.87 -8.23
CA ILE A 20 39.94 -7.82 -7.62
C ILE A 20 39.45 -6.39 -7.81
N LEU A 21 38.67 -6.16 -8.87
CA LEU A 21 37.83 -4.98 -9.00
C LEU A 21 36.82 -5.01 -7.85
N LEU A 22 37.16 -4.34 -6.74
CA LEU A 22 36.20 -3.93 -5.73
C LEU A 22 35.27 -2.89 -6.37
N GLY A 23 34.36 -3.36 -7.22
CA GLY A 23 33.16 -2.63 -7.61
C GLY A 23 32.30 -2.51 -6.36
N GLY A 24 32.62 -1.52 -5.51
CA GLY A 24 31.73 -1.12 -4.45
C GLY A 24 30.41 -0.77 -5.10
N CYS A 25 29.37 -1.58 -4.89
CA CYS A 25 28.01 -1.22 -5.23
C CYS A 25 27.68 0.07 -4.45
N SER A 26 27.89 1.22 -5.09
CA SER A 26 27.30 2.47 -4.62
C SER A 26 25.79 2.26 -4.72
N ARG A 27 25.17 1.87 -3.59
CA ARG A 27 23.71 1.85 -3.50
C ARG A 27 23.27 3.29 -3.51
N SER A 28 22.80 3.77 -4.66
CA SER A 28 22.11 5.05 -4.73
C SER A 28 20.94 5.04 -3.74
N VAL A 29 20.74 6.17 -3.09
CA VAL A 29 19.55 6.39 -2.27
C VAL A 29 18.33 6.27 -3.19
N PRO A 30 17.27 5.53 -2.81
CA PRO A 30 16.08 5.41 -3.64
C PRO A 30 15.41 6.76 -3.89
N LEU A 31 14.59 6.84 -4.93
CA LEU A 31 13.75 7.99 -5.18
C LEU A 31 12.74 8.19 -4.03
N ILE A 32 12.51 9.44 -3.66
CA ILE A 32 11.53 9.84 -2.64
C ILE A 32 10.14 9.47 -3.11
N SER A 33 9.83 9.76 -4.38
CA SER A 33 8.59 9.35 -5.03
C SER A 33 8.33 7.85 -4.87
N HIS A 34 9.34 7.01 -5.11
CA HIS A 34 9.24 5.55 -4.93
C HIS A 34 9.07 5.14 -3.46
N ALA A 35 9.63 5.88 -2.49
CA ALA A 35 9.39 5.58 -1.08
C ALA A 35 7.95 5.85 -0.66
N HIS A 36 7.30 6.88 -1.19
CA HIS A 36 5.89 7.11 -0.95
C HIS A 36 5.00 6.02 -1.59
N ILE A 37 5.31 5.56 -2.80
CA ILE A 37 4.66 4.35 -3.38
C ILE A 37 4.88 3.13 -2.47
N GLY A 38 6.07 2.97 -1.92
CA GLY A 38 6.37 1.89 -0.98
C GLY A 38 5.60 1.98 0.34
N HIS A 39 5.21 3.16 0.80
CA HIS A 39 4.29 3.30 1.95
C HIS A 39 2.89 2.80 1.63
N ALA A 40 2.39 3.13 0.44
CA ALA A 40 1.12 2.63 -0.05
C ALA A 40 1.12 1.10 -0.18
N LEU A 41 2.18 0.50 -0.75
CA LEU A 41 2.13 -0.89 -1.21
C LEU A 41 2.93 -1.90 -0.39
N THR A 42 3.98 -1.46 0.30
CA THR A 42 4.97 -2.37 0.92
C THR A 42 4.93 -2.29 2.44
N ALA A 43 5.09 -1.11 3.02
CA ALA A 43 5.08 -0.97 4.48
C ALA A 43 4.75 0.44 4.97
N TRP A 44 3.81 0.50 5.89
CA TRP A 44 3.56 1.65 6.76
C TRP A 44 3.84 1.30 8.22
N ARG A 45 4.21 2.29 9.03
CA ARG A 45 4.63 2.04 10.42
C ARG A 45 3.47 1.63 11.31
N ASP A 46 2.34 2.28 11.11
CA ASP A 46 1.20 2.21 12.02
C ASP A 46 0.17 1.17 11.59
N THR A 47 0.37 0.55 10.43
CA THR A 47 -0.49 -0.54 9.96
C THR A 47 -0.18 -1.85 10.69
N PRO A 48 -1.19 -2.70 10.90
CA PRO A 48 -1.03 -4.06 11.40
C PRO A 48 -0.01 -4.84 10.57
N GLY A 49 0.92 -5.54 11.23
CA GLY A 49 2.01 -6.26 10.55
C GLY A 49 2.99 -5.36 9.78
N GLN A 50 2.86 -4.04 9.87
CA GLN A 50 3.57 -3.06 9.04
C GLN A 50 3.41 -3.30 7.53
N GLN A 51 2.21 -3.71 7.11
CA GLN A 51 1.88 -3.88 5.69
C GLN A 51 1.69 -2.51 5.00
N GLY A 52 1.67 -2.50 3.67
CA GLY A 52 1.31 -1.30 2.92
C GLY A 52 -0.12 -0.85 3.24
N LEU A 53 -0.37 0.47 3.18
CA LEU A 53 -1.70 1.03 3.43
C LEU A 53 -2.77 0.44 2.52
N PHE A 54 -2.48 0.28 1.23
CA PHE A 54 -3.46 -0.23 0.27
C PHE A 54 -3.76 -1.71 0.48
N VAL A 55 -2.77 -2.48 0.94
CA VAL A 55 -2.94 -3.89 1.32
C VAL A 55 -3.91 -4.00 2.50
N ILE A 56 -3.76 -3.14 3.51
CA ILE A 56 -4.70 -3.08 4.64
C ILE A 56 -6.10 -2.67 4.16
N ALA A 57 -6.21 -1.73 3.22
CA ALA A 57 -7.50 -1.32 2.68
C ALA A 57 -8.24 -2.49 2.01
N GLU A 58 -7.54 -3.30 1.21
CA GLU A 58 -8.06 -4.52 0.58
C GLU A 58 -8.50 -5.55 1.64
N GLU A 59 -7.62 -5.86 2.59
CA GLU A 59 -7.90 -6.89 3.59
C GLU A 59 -9.07 -6.51 4.51
N GLU A 60 -9.11 -5.27 5.02
CA GLU A 60 -10.19 -4.80 5.90
C GLU A 60 -11.53 -4.69 5.15
N THR A 61 -11.52 -4.30 3.87
CA THR A 61 -12.75 -4.26 3.06
C THR A 61 -13.25 -5.68 2.75
N GLY A 62 -12.35 -6.62 2.46
CA GLY A 62 -12.69 -8.03 2.30
C GLY A 62 -13.33 -8.61 3.56
N ILE A 63 -12.73 -8.36 4.74
CA ILE A 63 -13.30 -8.78 6.03
C ILE A 63 -14.70 -8.19 6.22
N ALA A 64 -14.91 -6.92 5.89
CA ALA A 64 -16.23 -6.29 5.97
C ALA A 64 -17.27 -6.98 5.07
N LEU A 65 -16.88 -7.42 3.87
CA LEU A 65 -17.76 -8.17 2.98
C LEU A 65 -18.08 -9.55 3.55
N ASP A 66 -17.07 -10.31 3.98
CA ASP A 66 -17.23 -11.65 4.58
C ASP A 66 -18.15 -11.62 5.81
N GLU A 67 -17.98 -10.63 6.69
CA GLU A 67 -18.83 -10.43 7.87
C GLU A 67 -20.26 -10.04 7.48
N THR A 68 -20.44 -9.30 6.38
CA THR A 68 -21.78 -8.99 5.86
C THR A 68 -22.48 -10.25 5.34
N GLU A 69 -21.76 -11.10 4.61
CA GLU A 69 -22.28 -12.39 4.14
C GLU A 69 -22.63 -13.31 5.32
N ALA A 70 -21.79 -13.36 6.36
CA ALA A 70 -22.05 -14.11 7.58
C ALA A 70 -23.28 -13.58 8.34
N ALA A 71 -23.47 -12.25 8.41
CA ALA A 71 -24.66 -11.63 8.99
C ALA A 71 -25.95 -12.05 8.25
N ARG A 72 -25.89 -12.12 6.91
CA ARG A 72 -27.01 -12.60 6.08
C ARG A 72 -27.29 -14.09 6.24
N GLY A 73 -26.25 -14.90 6.43
CA GLY A 73 -26.39 -16.34 6.71
C GLY A 73 -26.92 -16.64 8.12
N SER A 74 -26.82 -15.68 9.04
CA SER A 74 -27.28 -15.81 10.43
C SER A 74 -28.79 -15.71 10.57
N ALA A 75 -29.35 -16.37 11.59
CA ALA A 75 -30.77 -16.31 11.91
C ALA A 75 -31.25 -14.85 12.09
N PRO A 76 -32.45 -14.49 11.59
CA PRO A 76 -32.98 -13.13 11.71
C PRO A 76 -33.01 -12.63 13.16
N SER A 77 -32.60 -11.38 13.37
CA SER A 77 -32.57 -10.69 14.67
C SER A 77 -31.75 -11.42 15.77
N SER A 78 -30.84 -12.30 15.38
CA SER A 78 -29.93 -12.99 16.31
C SER A 78 -28.82 -12.07 16.82
N GLU A 79 -28.29 -12.39 18.00
CA GLU A 79 -27.09 -11.71 18.52
C GLU A 79 -25.86 -11.95 17.63
N ASP A 80 -25.77 -13.11 16.96
CA ASP A 80 -24.71 -13.40 15.97
C ASP A 80 -24.74 -12.41 14.82
N ARG A 81 -25.93 -12.11 14.28
CA ARG A 81 -26.10 -11.12 13.21
C ARG A 81 -25.64 -9.72 13.64
N LYS A 82 -25.99 -9.29 14.85
CA LYS A 82 -25.53 -8.00 15.40
C LYS A 82 -24.01 -8.00 15.61
N HIS A 83 -23.45 -9.13 16.05
CA HIS A 83 -22.01 -9.29 16.22
C HIS A 83 -21.27 -9.12 14.88
N HIS A 84 -21.74 -9.77 13.82
CA HIS A 84 -21.19 -9.62 12.48
C HIS A 84 -21.29 -8.18 11.96
N LEU A 85 -22.44 -7.50 12.14
CA LEU A 85 -22.59 -6.08 11.78
C LEU A 85 -21.62 -5.17 12.55
N SER A 86 -21.39 -5.42 13.84
CA SER A 86 -20.37 -4.73 14.63
C SER A 86 -18.97 -4.95 14.05
N ASN A 87 -18.66 -6.15 13.56
CA ASN A 87 -17.38 -6.45 12.92
C ASN A 87 -17.22 -5.69 11.59
N VAL A 88 -18.26 -5.61 10.77
CA VAL A 88 -18.26 -4.77 9.55
C VAL A 88 -17.90 -3.33 9.88
N ILE A 89 -18.55 -2.73 10.88
CA ILE A 89 -18.30 -1.34 11.28
C ILE A 89 -16.85 -1.18 11.78
N HIS A 90 -16.33 -2.14 12.54
CA HIS A 90 -14.95 -2.12 13.02
C HIS A 90 -13.94 -2.16 11.85
N ALA A 91 -14.10 -3.11 10.93
CA ALA A 91 -13.20 -3.27 9.79
C ALA A 91 -13.20 -2.05 8.85
N LEU A 92 -14.35 -1.41 8.65
CA LEU A 92 -14.44 -0.19 7.83
C LEU A 92 -13.92 1.05 8.57
N ASN A 93 -14.32 1.22 9.84
CA ASN A 93 -14.02 2.40 10.65
C ASN A 93 -13.94 2.08 12.17
N PRO A 94 -12.73 1.78 12.69
CA PRO A 94 -12.51 1.51 14.10
C PRO A 94 -12.86 2.67 15.05
N ASP A 95 -12.89 3.91 14.56
CA ASP A 95 -13.27 5.07 15.39
C ASP A 95 -14.79 5.04 15.71
N ARG A 96 -15.60 4.36 14.89
CA ARG A 96 -17.05 4.14 15.13
C ARG A 96 -17.29 2.89 15.96
N ARG A 97 -16.40 1.89 15.87
CA ARG A 97 -16.45 0.66 16.67
C ARG A 97 -15.03 0.20 17.00
N GLY A 98 -14.59 0.40 18.24
CA GLY A 98 -13.19 0.15 18.62
C GLY A 98 -12.75 -1.32 18.71
N ARG A 99 -13.68 -2.29 18.60
CA ARG A 99 -13.38 -3.74 18.67
C ARG A 99 -14.25 -4.51 17.68
N GLY A 100 -13.68 -5.53 17.07
CA GLY A 100 -14.36 -6.48 16.18
C GLY A 100 -13.37 -7.32 15.41
N ASN A 101 -13.86 -8.14 14.49
CA ASN A 101 -13.02 -8.78 13.48
C ASN A 101 -12.55 -7.73 12.46
N GLY A 102 -11.31 -7.85 12.02
CA GLY A 102 -10.57 -6.81 11.31
C GLY A 102 -9.15 -6.72 11.82
N LYS A 103 -8.30 -5.95 11.13
CA LYS A 103 -6.93 -5.68 11.57
C LYS A 103 -6.85 -4.49 12.53
N GLY A 104 -7.93 -3.71 12.64
CA GLY A 104 -8.09 -2.60 13.58
C GLY A 104 -7.52 -1.28 13.07
N TYR A 105 -7.20 -1.17 11.78
CA TYR A 105 -6.73 0.10 11.19
C TYR A 105 -7.87 0.86 10.50
N GLY A 106 -8.79 0.12 9.88
CA GLY A 106 -9.92 0.67 9.15
C GLY A 106 -9.65 0.84 7.66
N ALA A 107 -10.50 0.23 6.83
CA ALA A 107 -10.40 0.33 5.37
C ALA A 107 -10.41 1.78 4.86
N ILE A 108 -11.27 2.64 5.43
CA ILE A 108 -11.40 4.04 5.01
C ILE A 108 -10.11 4.83 5.30
N ARG A 109 -9.52 4.63 6.48
CA ARG A 109 -8.25 5.30 6.86
C ARG A 109 -7.10 4.79 5.99
N ALA A 110 -7.05 3.48 5.76
CA ALA A 110 -6.03 2.83 4.93
C ALA A 110 -6.07 3.32 3.47
N LEU A 111 -7.25 3.37 2.86
CA LEU A 111 -7.41 3.85 1.48
C LEU A 111 -7.08 5.34 1.36
N GLY A 112 -7.54 6.16 2.32
CA GLY A 112 -7.20 7.59 2.36
C GLY A 112 -5.69 7.82 2.45
N GLY A 113 -5.01 7.14 3.37
CA GLY A 113 -3.55 7.21 3.49
C GLY A 113 -2.82 6.72 2.24
N THR A 114 -3.38 5.74 1.52
CA THR A 114 -2.84 5.30 0.23
C THR A 114 -2.87 6.43 -0.80
N ALA A 115 -4.02 7.09 -0.96
CA ALA A 115 -4.18 8.22 -1.87
C ALA A 115 -3.23 9.38 -1.50
N ASP A 116 -3.17 9.74 -0.21
CA ASP A 116 -2.26 10.78 0.28
C ASP A 116 -0.80 10.47 -0.09
N HIS A 117 -0.37 9.23 0.09
CA HIS A 117 0.99 8.83 -0.26
C HIS A 117 1.26 8.84 -1.76
N LEU A 118 0.30 8.47 -2.60
CA LEU A 118 0.49 8.61 -4.05
C LEU A 118 0.53 10.08 -4.48
N VAL A 119 -0.22 10.97 -3.84
CA VAL A 119 -0.11 12.42 -4.05
C VAL A 119 1.28 12.91 -3.63
N PHE A 120 1.79 12.54 -2.45
CA PHE A 120 3.15 12.90 -2.05
C PHE A 120 4.21 12.36 -3.01
N ALA A 121 3.98 11.18 -3.58
CA ALA A 121 4.86 10.60 -4.58
C ALA A 121 4.88 11.45 -5.86
N ALA A 122 3.72 11.91 -6.33
CA ALA A 122 3.58 12.76 -7.51
C ALA A 122 4.08 14.21 -7.29
N GLU A 123 4.03 14.71 -6.06
CA GLU A 123 4.54 16.04 -5.69
C GLU A 123 6.05 16.06 -5.40
N SER A 124 6.72 14.90 -5.41
CA SER A 124 8.16 14.83 -5.17
C SER A 124 8.95 15.39 -6.36
N ASP A 125 10.08 16.06 -6.08
CA ASP A 125 10.95 16.65 -7.12
C ASP A 125 11.47 15.61 -8.15
N ASP A 126 11.48 14.34 -7.77
CA ASP A 126 11.91 13.20 -8.59
C ASP A 126 10.74 12.38 -9.16
N ALA A 127 9.52 12.93 -9.16
CA ALA A 127 8.35 12.29 -9.77
C ALA A 127 8.42 12.31 -11.29
N SER A 128 8.04 11.20 -11.93
CA SER A 128 7.86 11.15 -13.38
C SER A 128 6.46 11.63 -13.79
N ASP A 129 6.31 12.04 -15.05
CA ASP A 129 4.98 12.37 -15.60
C ASP A 129 4.00 11.19 -15.54
N ASN A 130 4.50 9.95 -15.60
CA ASN A 130 3.67 8.75 -15.48
C ASN A 130 3.11 8.62 -14.06
N LEU A 131 3.97 8.76 -13.05
CA LEU A 131 3.57 8.74 -11.66
C LEU A 131 2.55 9.85 -11.35
N ILE A 132 2.75 11.06 -11.87
CA ILE A 132 1.81 12.18 -11.68
C ILE A 132 0.42 11.82 -12.22
N ARG A 133 0.33 11.27 -13.44
CA ARG A 133 -0.96 10.84 -14.02
C ARG A 133 -1.58 9.68 -13.25
N MET A 134 -0.78 8.68 -12.88
CA MET A 134 -1.23 7.52 -12.10
C MET A 134 -1.82 7.96 -10.75
N ALA A 135 -1.14 8.85 -10.02
CA ALA A 135 -1.60 9.34 -8.73
C ALA A 135 -2.92 10.13 -8.84
N ALA A 136 -3.09 10.93 -9.90
CA ALA A 136 -4.33 11.66 -10.16
C ALA A 136 -5.50 10.70 -10.43
N ALA A 137 -5.33 9.74 -11.34
CA ALA A 137 -6.35 8.74 -11.67
C ALA A 137 -6.72 7.88 -10.45
N PHE A 138 -5.71 7.42 -9.70
CA PHE A 138 -5.95 6.67 -8.46
C PHE A 138 -6.75 7.48 -7.45
N SER A 139 -6.45 8.77 -7.28
CA SER A 139 -7.13 9.63 -6.30
C SER A 139 -8.62 9.81 -6.63
N GLU A 140 -8.97 9.92 -7.92
CA GLU A 140 -10.37 9.98 -8.37
C GLU A 140 -11.12 8.68 -8.03
N GLY A 141 -10.56 7.53 -8.41
CA GLY A 141 -11.16 6.23 -8.11
C GLY A 141 -11.22 5.94 -6.60
N ALA A 142 -10.16 6.26 -5.84
CA ALA A 142 -10.14 6.11 -4.39
C ALA A 142 -11.18 7.00 -3.70
N GLY A 143 -11.48 8.17 -4.27
CA GLY A 143 -12.58 9.03 -3.84
C GLY A 143 -13.93 8.33 -3.93
N GLU A 144 -14.21 7.67 -5.05
CA GLU A 144 -15.43 6.90 -5.24
C GLU A 144 -15.51 5.68 -4.29
N VAL A 145 -14.46 4.87 -4.22
CA VAL A 145 -14.44 3.71 -3.31
C VAL A 145 -14.59 4.17 -1.85
N SER A 146 -13.91 5.26 -1.43
CA SER A 146 -14.08 5.83 -0.09
C SER A 146 -15.52 6.27 0.19
N ARG A 147 -16.21 6.85 -0.81
CA ARG A 147 -17.63 7.21 -0.72
C ARG A 147 -18.50 5.96 -0.48
N GLN A 148 -18.22 4.87 -1.19
CA GLN A 148 -18.93 3.60 -1.01
C GLN A 148 -18.69 3.01 0.38
N LEU A 149 -17.44 2.96 0.86
CA LEU A 149 -17.12 2.43 2.20
C LEU A 149 -17.76 3.25 3.33
N LYS A 150 -17.81 4.59 3.19
CA LYS A 150 -18.53 5.46 4.13
C LYS A 150 -20.03 5.17 4.12
N LEU A 151 -20.63 5.01 2.94
CA LEU A 151 -22.04 4.63 2.83
C LEU A 151 -22.30 3.25 3.44
N ALA A 152 -21.44 2.26 3.20
CA ALA A 152 -21.53 0.94 3.80
C ALA A 152 -21.49 1.01 5.33
N THR A 153 -20.61 1.85 5.90
CA THR A 153 -20.55 2.07 7.35
C THR A 153 -21.87 2.57 7.92
N GLU A 154 -22.50 3.56 7.27
CA GLU A 154 -23.80 4.09 7.72
C GLU A 154 -24.92 3.07 7.54
N VAL A 155 -24.93 2.31 6.44
CA VAL A 155 -25.92 1.23 6.23
C VAL A 155 -25.77 0.12 7.26
N ALA A 156 -24.54 -0.27 7.62
CA ALA A 156 -24.28 -1.26 8.66
C ALA A 156 -24.77 -0.80 10.03
N LEU A 157 -24.57 0.47 10.38
CA LEU A 157 -25.10 1.07 11.62
C LEU A 157 -26.63 1.06 11.66
N LEU A 158 -27.29 1.35 10.54
CA LEU A 158 -28.75 1.25 10.43
C LEU A 158 -29.22 -0.20 10.56
N ALA A 159 -28.53 -1.13 9.89
CA ALA A 159 -28.86 -2.55 9.95
C ALA A 159 -28.71 -3.12 11.37
N GLU A 160 -27.73 -2.65 12.14
CA GLU A 160 -27.51 -3.06 13.54
C GLU A 160 -28.67 -2.66 14.46
N GLN A 161 -29.37 -1.58 14.13
CA GLN A 161 -30.51 -1.04 14.89
C GLN A 161 -31.87 -1.53 14.39
N ALA A 162 -31.94 -2.06 13.18
CA ALA A 162 -33.15 -2.58 12.56
C ALA A 162 -33.39 -4.05 12.94
N ASP A 163 -34.63 -4.51 12.75
CA ASP A 163 -35.03 -5.90 12.93
C ASP A 163 -35.90 -6.38 11.75
N GLY A 164 -36.11 -7.70 11.65
CA GLY A 164 -36.98 -8.33 10.66
C GLY A 164 -36.67 -7.91 9.21
N ASP A 165 -37.72 -7.69 8.42
CA ASP A 165 -37.60 -7.40 6.98
C ASP A 165 -36.78 -6.13 6.67
N GLU A 166 -36.75 -5.16 7.58
CA GLU A 166 -35.95 -3.94 7.36
C GLU A 166 -34.46 -4.24 7.48
N GLN A 167 -34.06 -5.01 8.48
CA GLN A 167 -32.68 -5.45 8.63
C GLN A 167 -32.23 -6.29 7.44
N ASP A 168 -33.09 -7.20 6.94
CA ASP A 168 -32.77 -8.01 5.76
C ASP A 168 -32.56 -7.16 4.50
N ARG A 169 -33.39 -6.13 4.28
CA ARG A 169 -33.19 -5.19 3.17
C ARG A 169 -31.90 -4.39 3.30
N LEU A 170 -31.57 -3.93 4.51
CA LEU A 170 -30.34 -3.17 4.77
C LEU A 170 -29.10 -4.05 4.60
N LEU A 171 -29.12 -5.30 5.06
CA LEU A 171 -28.04 -6.27 4.83
C LEU A 171 -27.82 -6.56 3.36
N ALA A 172 -28.90 -6.76 2.58
CA ALA A 172 -28.77 -6.97 1.14
C ALA A 172 -28.19 -5.74 0.43
N ARG A 173 -28.57 -4.54 0.87
CA ARG A 173 -27.99 -3.28 0.37
C ARG A 173 -26.52 -3.16 0.76
N LEU A 174 -26.16 -3.49 2.00
CA LEU A 174 -24.80 -3.44 2.52
C LEU A 174 -23.86 -4.33 1.70
N GLU A 175 -24.26 -5.59 1.46
CA GLU A 175 -23.50 -6.52 0.63
C GLU A 175 -23.30 -5.98 -0.78
N GLY A 176 -24.36 -5.44 -1.41
CA GLY A 176 -24.25 -4.85 -2.73
C GLY A 176 -23.30 -3.64 -2.81
N ILE A 177 -23.20 -2.85 -1.74
CA ILE A 177 -22.24 -1.74 -1.65
C ILE A 177 -20.82 -2.26 -1.47
N LEU A 178 -20.61 -3.24 -0.58
CA LEU A 178 -19.27 -3.78 -0.31
C LEU A 178 -18.73 -4.62 -1.47
N SER A 179 -19.58 -5.41 -2.12
CA SER A 179 -19.23 -6.11 -3.36
C SER A 179 -18.80 -5.13 -4.45
N HIS A 180 -19.53 -4.02 -4.63
CA HIS A 180 -19.10 -2.94 -5.53
C HIS A 180 -17.75 -2.34 -5.07
N ALA A 181 -17.60 -2.02 -3.79
CA ALA A 181 -16.36 -1.42 -3.30
C ALA A 181 -15.13 -2.33 -3.49
N VAL A 182 -15.30 -3.66 -3.44
CA VAL A 182 -14.22 -4.62 -3.69
C VAL A 182 -13.99 -4.80 -5.20
N GLN A 183 -15.01 -5.22 -5.94
CA GLN A 183 -14.89 -5.77 -7.31
C GLN A 183 -15.12 -4.74 -8.41
N GLY A 184 -15.65 -3.57 -8.04
CA GLY A 184 -16.26 -2.64 -8.98
C GLY A 184 -17.65 -3.11 -9.42
N LYS A 185 -18.30 -2.34 -10.28
CA LYS A 185 -19.59 -2.72 -10.86
C LYS A 185 -19.77 -2.12 -12.24
N ASP A 186 -20.06 -2.95 -13.24
CA ASP A 186 -20.44 -2.49 -14.58
C ASP A 186 -21.82 -1.82 -14.50
N LEU A 187 -21.85 -0.49 -14.46
CA LEU A 187 -23.07 0.30 -14.25
C LEU A 187 -23.78 0.60 -15.58
N ASN A 188 -23.02 0.65 -16.68
CA ASN A 188 -23.54 0.95 -18.00
C ASN A 188 -23.83 -0.30 -18.86
N ALA A 189 -23.53 -1.49 -18.32
CA ALA A 189 -23.70 -2.80 -18.95
C ALA A 189 -22.92 -2.95 -20.28
N ASN A 190 -21.75 -2.31 -20.39
CA ASN A 190 -20.88 -2.39 -21.57
C ASN A 190 -19.95 -3.63 -21.53
N GLY A 191 -19.94 -4.40 -20.44
CA GLY A 191 -19.09 -5.57 -20.24
C GLY A 191 -17.70 -5.25 -19.68
N VAL A 192 -17.43 -4.00 -19.28
CA VAL A 192 -16.16 -3.52 -18.74
C VAL A 192 -16.42 -2.81 -17.41
N ILE A 193 -15.73 -3.22 -16.35
CA ILE A 193 -15.79 -2.54 -15.05
C ILE A 193 -14.64 -1.54 -14.96
N GLY A 194 -14.96 -0.29 -14.64
CA GLY A 194 -13.97 0.78 -14.47
C GLY A 194 -13.77 1.63 -15.72
N ASP A 195 -14.70 1.56 -16.69
CA ASP A 195 -14.72 2.50 -17.82
C ASP A 195 -15.14 3.91 -17.35
N THR A 196 -15.88 3.99 -16.25
CA THR A 196 -16.14 5.25 -15.54
C THR A 196 -15.75 5.16 -14.07
N VAL A 197 -15.37 6.29 -13.47
CA VAL A 197 -14.98 6.37 -12.04
C VAL A 197 -16.06 5.80 -11.13
N ALA A 198 -17.34 5.94 -11.47
CA ALA A 198 -18.48 5.44 -10.68
C ALA A 198 -18.53 3.90 -10.56
N GLU A 199 -17.80 3.18 -11.41
CA GLU A 199 -17.74 1.72 -11.45
C GLU A 199 -16.55 1.14 -10.67
N TYR A 200 -15.69 2.00 -10.14
CA TYR A 200 -14.45 1.58 -9.48
C TYR A 200 -14.72 0.84 -8.17
N GLY A 201 -14.03 -0.29 -8.01
CA GLY A 201 -13.71 -0.94 -6.76
C GLY A 201 -12.19 -0.97 -6.50
N LEU A 202 -11.79 -1.63 -5.42
CA LEU A 202 -10.39 -1.83 -5.05
C LEU A 202 -9.63 -2.64 -6.11
N GLU A 203 -10.29 -3.56 -6.81
CA GLU A 203 -9.67 -4.32 -7.91
C GLU A 203 -9.23 -3.41 -9.07
N GLN A 204 -10.06 -2.45 -9.50
CA GLN A 204 -9.69 -1.50 -10.55
C GLN A 204 -8.53 -0.61 -10.09
N LEU A 205 -8.58 -0.11 -8.84
CA LEU A 205 -7.48 0.65 -8.24
C LEU A 205 -6.16 -0.14 -8.17
N ARG A 206 -6.22 -1.44 -7.85
CA ARG A 206 -5.06 -2.34 -7.84
C ARG A 206 -4.50 -2.52 -9.24
N ASN A 207 -5.35 -2.71 -10.24
CA ASN A 207 -4.93 -2.86 -11.63
C ASN A 207 -4.27 -1.58 -12.13
N ASP A 208 -4.86 -0.41 -11.87
CA ASP A 208 -4.33 0.90 -12.28
C ASP A 208 -2.96 1.18 -11.69
N ILE A 209 -2.76 0.96 -10.38
CA ILE A 209 -1.44 1.08 -9.75
C ILE A 209 -0.46 0.09 -10.39
N SER A 210 -0.85 -1.17 -10.55
CA SER A 210 0.07 -2.20 -11.06
C SER A 210 0.52 -1.89 -12.49
N GLN A 211 -0.40 -1.42 -13.34
CA GLN A 211 -0.11 -1.00 -14.70
C GLN A 211 0.72 0.30 -14.72
N GLY A 212 0.38 1.27 -13.89
CA GLY A 212 1.13 2.51 -13.78
C GLY A 212 2.58 2.27 -13.35
N LEU A 213 2.81 1.40 -12.36
CA LEU A 213 4.15 1.02 -11.93
C LEU A 213 4.93 0.21 -12.96
N HIS A 214 4.25 -0.61 -13.77
CA HIS A 214 4.87 -1.31 -14.89
C HIS A 214 5.43 -0.35 -15.94
N ASN A 215 4.76 0.79 -16.13
CA ASN A 215 5.15 1.84 -17.08
C ASN A 215 6.08 2.91 -16.46
N GLU A 216 6.41 2.79 -15.18
CA GLU A 216 7.20 3.80 -14.47
C GLU A 216 8.65 3.82 -14.95
N THR A 217 9.22 5.02 -15.08
CA THR A 217 10.62 5.22 -15.48
C THR A 217 11.29 6.25 -14.56
N PRO A 218 12.34 5.86 -13.81
CA PRO A 218 12.91 4.51 -13.72
C PRO A 218 11.94 3.51 -13.10
N ALA A 219 12.05 2.22 -13.43
CA ALA A 219 11.13 1.20 -12.94
C ALA A 219 11.05 1.18 -11.40
N TYR A 220 9.83 1.10 -10.87
CA TYR A 220 9.62 0.93 -9.44
C TYR A 220 10.23 -0.38 -8.94
N GLN A 221 10.84 -0.34 -7.76
CA GLN A 221 11.37 -1.50 -7.06
C GLN A 221 10.93 -1.44 -5.59
N PRO A 222 10.43 -2.53 -5.00
CA PRO A 222 10.10 -2.56 -3.57
C PRO A 222 11.29 -2.14 -2.71
N LEU A 223 11.06 -1.18 -1.82
CA LEU A 223 12.11 -0.64 -0.96
C LEU A 223 12.14 -1.34 0.40
N GLY A 224 13.34 -1.53 0.95
CA GLY A 224 13.49 -2.05 2.30
C GLY A 224 12.96 -1.09 3.37
N LYS A 225 12.45 -1.63 4.48
CA LYS A 225 11.90 -0.87 5.62
C LYS A 225 12.82 0.26 6.12
N LYS A 226 14.14 0.12 6.00
CA LYS A 226 15.11 1.18 6.31
C LYS A 226 14.80 2.48 5.57
N TYR A 227 14.49 2.40 4.28
CA TYR A 227 14.21 3.57 3.43
C TYR A 227 12.81 4.09 3.68
N LEU A 228 11.81 3.21 3.67
CA LEU A 228 10.42 3.58 3.95
C LEU A 228 10.31 4.31 5.30
N PHE A 229 10.79 3.69 6.37
CA PHE A 229 10.76 4.29 7.71
C PHE A 229 11.88 5.33 7.91
N GLY A 230 12.75 5.51 6.92
CA GLY A 230 13.80 6.51 6.93
C GLY A 230 13.35 7.87 6.42
N LEU A 231 12.25 7.92 5.69
CA LEU A 231 11.74 9.12 5.06
C LEU A 231 11.14 10.06 6.12
N VAL A 232 11.55 11.32 6.09
CA VAL A 232 11.10 12.36 7.02
C VAL A 232 10.73 13.62 6.25
N ARG A 233 9.66 14.30 6.69
CA ARG A 233 9.28 15.61 6.17
C ARG A 233 10.12 16.69 6.85
N LEU A 234 10.76 17.53 6.06
CA LEU A 234 11.56 18.66 6.52
C LEU A 234 10.65 19.85 6.87
N PRO A 235 11.11 20.78 7.74
CA PRO A 235 10.38 22.02 8.00
C PRO A 235 10.14 22.89 6.76
N SER A 236 10.95 22.74 5.72
CA SER A 236 10.76 23.39 4.42
C SER A 236 9.58 22.82 3.62
N GLY A 237 8.97 21.72 4.08
CA GLY A 237 7.90 21.02 3.37
C GLY A 237 8.38 19.84 2.52
N GLY A 238 9.65 19.86 2.07
CA GLY A 238 10.25 18.78 1.28
C GLY A 238 10.57 17.52 2.09
N TRP A 239 11.00 16.47 1.40
CA TRP A 239 11.28 15.16 2.00
C TRP A 239 12.77 14.83 1.93
N ALA A 240 13.26 14.08 2.92
CA ALA A 240 14.62 13.56 2.92
C ALA A 240 14.70 12.24 3.69
N TYR A 241 15.73 11.45 3.43
CA TYR A 241 16.05 10.33 4.30
C TYR A 241 16.87 10.80 5.49
N ARG A 242 16.50 10.35 6.68
CA ARG A 242 17.17 10.69 7.94
C ARG A 242 18.66 10.34 8.01
N PHE A 243 19.12 9.41 7.17
CA PHE A 243 20.51 8.96 7.11
C PHE A 243 21.31 9.63 5.99
N ASP A 244 20.67 10.47 5.16
CA ASP A 244 21.30 11.15 4.03
C ASP A 244 21.71 12.60 4.36
N SER A 245 21.39 13.09 5.57
CA SER A 245 21.74 14.46 5.93
C SER A 245 23.24 14.60 6.21
N THR A 246 23.97 15.15 5.24
CA THR A 246 25.24 15.86 5.48
C THR A 246 25.05 17.10 6.36
N ASP A 247 23.80 17.54 6.56
CA ASP A 247 23.44 18.64 7.44
C ASP A 247 23.52 18.25 8.93
N LYS A 248 24.60 18.70 9.59
CA LYS A 248 24.83 18.50 11.04
C LYS A 248 23.68 19.04 11.90
N LYS A 249 22.87 19.99 11.43
CA LYS A 249 21.73 20.53 12.19
C LYS A 249 20.52 19.60 12.23
N ALA A 250 20.30 18.78 11.19
CA ALA A 250 19.26 17.74 11.22
C ALA A 250 19.62 16.64 12.24
N ARG A 251 20.91 16.32 12.38
CA ARG A 251 21.38 15.32 13.37
C ARG A 251 21.13 15.76 14.83
N SER A 252 21.23 17.06 15.09
CA SER A 252 21.12 17.62 16.46
C SER A 252 19.67 17.85 16.91
N ARG A 253 18.72 18.13 16.01
CA ARG A 253 17.31 18.39 16.40
C ARG A 253 16.48 17.12 16.65
N TYR A 254 16.87 16.00 16.06
CA TYR A 254 16.14 14.73 16.17
C TYR A 254 16.82 13.72 17.11
N GLY A 255 17.81 14.14 17.91
CA GLY A 255 18.39 13.31 18.96
C GLY A 255 19.01 12.01 18.44
N TYR A 256 19.86 12.08 17.42
CA TYR A 256 20.65 10.91 17.01
C TYR A 256 21.78 10.67 18.01
N GLY A 257 21.43 10.06 19.14
CA GLY A 257 22.36 9.40 20.05
C GLY A 257 22.94 8.15 19.38
N HIS A 258 24.23 7.94 19.60
CA HIS A 258 25.00 6.81 19.12
C HIS A 258 24.31 5.47 19.47
N TYR A 259 24.07 4.66 18.44
CA TYR A 259 24.00 3.20 18.53
C TYR A 259 25.11 2.64 17.65
#